data_AF-A0A1V5G8P1-F1
#
_entry.id   AF-A0A1V5G8P1-F1
#
_cell.length_a   1.000
_cell.length_b   1.000
_cell.length_c   1.000
_cell.angle_alpha   90.00
_cell.angle_beta   90.00
_cell.angle_gamma   90.00
#
_symmetry.space_group_name_H-M   'P 1'
#
loop_
_entity.id
_entity.type
_entity.pdbx_description
1 polymer ?
#
loop_
_entity_poly.entity_id
_entity_poly.type
_entity_poly.pdbx_seq_one_letter_code
_entity_poly.pdbx_strand_id
1 'polypeptide(L)' 'MEIITDDETAIRLPVTNPLQMPKDIAQAVCHLIDNPDLMGKMGEAGRARIKNEFNWEKKREFMESLLNDLDKKCWKQK' A
#
# COMPACT_ATOMS: atom_id res chain seq x y z
N MET A 1 6.70 8.19 -0.37
CA MET A 1 5.92 7.13 0.28
C MET A 1 4.60 7.04 -0.45
N GLU A 2 4.50 6.09 -1.39
CA GLU A 2 3.27 5.89 -2.14
C GLU A 2 2.31 5.10 -1.25
N ILE A 3 1.16 5.68 -0.92
CA ILE A 3 0.15 5.07 -0.04
C ILE A 3 -0.84 4.30 -0.93
N ILE A 4 -0.31 3.37 -1.72
CA ILE A 4 -1.12 2.55 -2.63
C ILE A 4 -0.79 1.09 -2.34
N THR A 5 -1.84 0.27 -2.31
CA THR A 5 -1.73 -1.18 -2.22
C THR A 5 -1.01 -1.74 -3.45
N ASP A 6 -0.29 -2.84 -3.28
CA ASP A 6 0.32 -3.58 -4.39
C ASP A 6 -0.45 -4.88 -4.64
N ASP A 7 -0.02 -5.63 -5.66
CA ASP A 7 -0.67 -6.88 -6.04
C ASP A 7 -0.39 -8.03 -5.04
N GLU A 8 0.54 -7.84 -4.09
CA GLU A 8 0.80 -8.80 -3.00
C GLU A 8 -0.17 -8.59 -1.83
N THR A 9 -0.67 -7.36 -1.65
CA THR A 9 -1.46 -6.96 -0.48
C THR A 9 -2.95 -6.78 -0.77
N ALA A 10 -3.35 -6.55 -2.03
CA ALA A 10 -4.75 -6.40 -2.42
C ALA A 10 -5.02 -6.68 -3.91
N ILE A 11 -6.28 -7.00 -4.22
CA ILE A 11 -6.80 -6.97 -5.59
C ILE A 11 -7.22 -5.53 -5.91
N ARG A 12 -6.57 -4.89 -6.88
CA ARG A 12 -6.89 -3.53 -7.32
C ARG A 12 -7.98 -3.57 -8.39
N LEU A 13 -9.07 -2.85 -8.15
CA LEU A 13 -10.17 -2.74 -9.10
C LEU A 13 -10.12 -1.39 -9.83
N PRO A 14 -10.23 -1.38 -11.16
CA PRO A 14 -10.30 -0.13 -11.90
C PRO A 14 -11.62 0.59 -11.58
N VAL A 15 -11.56 1.92 -11.49
CA VAL A 15 -12.77 2.74 -11.38
C VAL A 15 -13.42 2.81 -12.75
N THR A 16 -14.54 2.11 -12.91
CA THR A 16 -15.27 2.01 -14.17
C THR A 16 -16.56 2.82 -14.11
N ASN A 17 -17.71 2.18 -14.00
CA ASN A 17 -19.02 2.82 -13.90
C ASN A 17 -19.86 2.20 -12.76
N PRO A 18 -20.91 2.89 -12.27
CA PRO A 18 -21.69 2.42 -11.13
C PRO A 18 -22.39 1.07 -11.30
N LEU A 19 -22.66 0.63 -12.53
CA LEU A 19 -23.29 -0.67 -12.81
C LEU A 19 -22.26 -1.81 -12.87
N GLN A 20 -21.03 -1.51 -13.24
CA GLN A 20 -19.95 -2.50 -13.39
C GLN A 20 -19.18 -2.70 -12.08
N MET A 21 -18.95 -1.63 -11.31
CA MET A 21 -18.19 -1.69 -10.06
C MET A 21 -18.68 -2.76 -9.06
N PRO A 22 -20.00 -2.92 -8.81
CA PRO A 22 -20.48 -3.99 -7.93
C PRO A 22 -20.19 -5.40 -8.46
N LYS A 23 -20.19 -5.59 -9.79
CA LYS A 23 -19.87 -6.88 -10.42
C LYS A 23 -18.38 -7.20 -10.28
N ASP A 24 -17.52 -6.19 -10.46
CA ASP A 24 -16.08 -6.34 -10.32
C ASP A 24 -15.70 -6.67 -8.87
N ILE A 25 -16.34 -6.02 -7.89
CA ILE A 25 -16.18 -6.36 -6.47
C ILE A 25 -16.64 -7.79 -6.20
N ALA A 26 -17.84 -8.17 -6.67
CA ALA A 26 -18.35 -9.52 -6.46
C ALA A 26 -17.40 -10.57 -7.05
N GLN A 27 -16.88 -10.33 -8.25
CA GLN A 27 -15.92 -11.22 -8.90
C GLN A 27 -14.61 -11.34 -8.09
N ALA A 28 -14.09 -10.23 -7.56
CA ALA A 28 -12.89 -10.25 -6.72
C ALA A 28 -13.12 -11.00 -5.39
N VAL A 29 -14.27 -10.81 -4.76
CA VAL A 29 -14.63 -11.53 -3.54
C VAL A 29 -14.77 -13.03 -3.80
N CYS A 30 -15.48 -13.43 -4.87
CA CYS A 30 -15.58 -14.83 -5.27
C CYS A 30 -14.19 -15.43 -5.55
N HIS A 31 -13.32 -14.70 -6.26
CA HIS A 31 -11.95 -15.15 -6.51
C HIS A 31 -11.17 -15.44 -5.23
N LEU A 32 -11.31 -14.61 -4.19
CA LEU A 32 -10.66 -14.85 -2.90
C LEU A 32 -11.26 -16.04 -2.14
N ILE A 33 -12.58 -16.22 -2.20
CA ILE A 33 -13.27 -17.37 -1.60
C ILE A 33 -12.84 -18.68 -2.25
N ASP A 34 -12.73 -18.68 -3.58
CA ASP A 34 -12.30 -19.85 -4.35
C ASP A 34 -10.79 -20.16 -4.17
N ASN A 35 -10.01 -19.20 -3.66
CA ASN A 35 -8.56 -19.32 -3.46
C ASN A 35 -8.17 -18.94 -2.00
N PRO A 36 -8.52 -19.77 -0.99
CA PRO A 36 -8.32 -19.43 0.42
C PRO A 36 -6.85 -19.21 0.80
N ASP A 37 -5.92 -19.92 0.16
CA ASP A 37 -4.48 -19.72 0.37
C ASP A 37 -4.01 -18.33 -0.09
N LEU A 38 -4.52 -17.86 -1.24
CA LEU A 38 -4.24 -16.52 -1.73
C LEU A 38 -4.81 -15.46 -0.78
N MET A 39 -6.05 -15.66 -0.33
CA MET A 39 -6.71 -14.79 0.65
C MET A 39 -5.89 -14.68 1.94
N GLY A 40 -5.40 -15.80 2.47
CA GLY A 40 -4.52 -15.83 3.64
C GLY A 40 -3.24 -15.04 3.42
N LYS A 41 -2.52 -15.34 2.32
CA LYS A 41 -1.26 -14.68 1.95
C LYS A 41 -1.41 -13.17 1.80
N MET A 42 -2.42 -12.71 1.06
CA MET A 42 -2.67 -11.28 0.86
C MET A 42 -2.99 -10.57 2.18
N GLY A 43 -3.79 -11.21 3.04
CA GLY A 43 -4.12 -10.66 4.36
C GLY A 43 -2.88 -10.54 5.27
N GLU A 44 -2.00 -11.54 5.25
CA GLU A 44 -0.74 -11.51 5.99
C GLU A 44 0.21 -10.45 5.46
N ALA A 45 0.41 -10.38 4.14
CA ALA A 45 1.22 -9.37 3.48
C ALA A 45 0.73 -7.96 3.81
N GLY A 46 -0.59 -7.71 3.71
CA GLY A 46 -1.19 -6.42 4.03
C GLY A 46 -0.95 -6.01 5.48
N ARG A 47 -1.14 -6.92 6.44
CA ARG A 47 -0.86 -6.67 7.87
C ARG A 47 0.63 -6.40 8.12
N ALA A 48 1.51 -7.19 7.50
CA ALA A 48 2.95 -7.01 7.62
C ALA A 48 3.38 -5.64 7.09
N ARG A 49 2.84 -5.21 5.95
CA ARG A 49 3.16 -3.91 5.35
C ARG A 49 2.70 -2.74 6.22
N ILE A 50 1.49 -2.79 6.80
CA ILE A 50 1.05 -1.77 7.76
C ILE A 50 2.01 -1.71 8.96
N LYS A 51 2.33 -2.87 9.53
CA LYS A 51 3.21 -2.96 10.70
C LYS A 51 4.61 -2.45 10.40
N ASN A 52 5.15 -2.70 9.22
CA ASN A 52 6.56 -2.46 8.91
C ASN A 52 6.83 -1.14 8.19
N GLU A 53 5.88 -0.65 7.39
CA GLU A 53 6.08 0.51 6.50
C GLU A 53 5.19 1.71 6.86
N PHE A 54 3.93 1.47 7.23
CA PHE A 54 2.94 2.52 7.46
C PHE A 54 2.71 2.80 8.96
N ASN A 55 3.79 2.82 9.73
CA ASN A 55 3.77 3.14 11.16
C ASN A 55 4.47 4.48 11.44
N TRP A 56 4.24 5.01 12.65
CA TRP A 56 4.80 6.30 13.09
C TRP A 56 6.33 6.31 13.14
N GLU A 57 6.94 5.18 13.46
CA GLU A 57 8.40 5.06 13.54
C GLU A 57 9.05 5.20 12.16
N LYS A 58 8.49 4.53 11.14
CA LYS A 58 8.89 4.72 9.74
C LYS A 58 8.63 6.12 9.25
N LYS A 59 7.53 6.74 9.68
CA LYS A 59 7.27 8.14 9.36
C LYS A 59 8.34 9.05 9.95
N ARG A 60 8.76 8.81 11.20
CA ARG A 60 9.84 9.55 11.86
C ARG A 60 11.16 9.39 11.10
N GLU A 61 11.58 8.15 10.82
CA GLU A 61 12.80 7.84 10.03
C GLU A 61 12.80 8.57 8.68
N PHE A 62 11.66 8.53 7.97
CA PHE A 62 11.50 9.22 6.70
C PHE A 62 11.66 10.75 6.83
N MET A 63 11.02 11.34 7.85
CA MET A 63 11.09 12.79 8.08
C MET A 63 12.50 13.25 8.47
N GLU A 64 13.19 12.51 9.34
CA GLU A 64 14.57 12.80 9.72
C GLU A 64 15.50 12.74 8.51
N SER A 65 15.39 11.69 7.70
CA SER A 65 16.16 11.55 6.46
C SER A 65 15.91 12.71 5.50
N LEU A 66 14.63 13.06 5.27
CA LEU A 66 14.24 14.16 4.39
C LEU A 66 14.81 15.50 4.86
N LEU A 67 14.67 15.83 6.15
CA LEU A 67 15.15 17.11 6.69
C LEU A 67 16.68 17.20 6.64
N ASN A 68 17.39 16.15 7.02
CA ASN A 68 18.85 16.08 6.94
C ASN A 68 19.35 16.27 5.49
N ASP A 69 18.65 15.70 4.51
CA ASP A 69 19.01 15.85 3.10
C ASP A 69 18.75 17.26 2.58
N LEU A 70 17.68 17.92 3.03
CA LEU A 70 17.40 19.32 2.71
C LEU A 70 18.47 20.25 3.30
N ASP A 71 18.86 20.04 4.57
CA ASP A 71 19.91 20.82 5.22
C ASP A 71 21.23 20.69 4.44
N LYS A 72 21.67 19.47 4.13
CA LYS A 72 22.91 19.24 3.33
C LYS A 72 22.88 19.95 1.98
N LYS A 73 21.73 20.03 1.32
CA LYS A 73 21.59 20.72 0.02
C LYS A 73 21.67 22.24 0.17
N CYS A 74 21.09 22.81 1.22
CA CYS A 74 21.18 24.24 1.53
C CYS A 74 22.62 24.70 1.80
N TRP A 75 23.47 23.86 2.39
CA TRP A 75 24.88 24.18 2.66
C TRP A 75 25.82 23.98 1.47
N LYS A 76 25.42 23.22 0.43
CA LYS A 76 26.24 23.03 -0.79
C LYS A 76 26.04 24.12 -1.85
N GLN A 77 25.14 25.08 -1.61
CA GLN A 77 24.84 26.19 -2.53
C GLN A 77 25.40 27.55 -2.07
N LYS A 78 26.19 27.58 -0.98
CA LYS A 78 26.99 28.74 -0.55
C LYS A 78 28.47 28.41 -0.71
#